data_AF-A0A3N5C4S8-F1
#
_entry.id   AF-A0A3N5C4S8-F1
#
_cell.length_a   1.000
_cell.length_b   1.000
_cell.length_c   1.000
_cell.angle_alpha   90.00
_cell.angle_beta   90.00
_cell.angle_gamma   90.00
#
_symmetry.space_group_name_H-M   'P 1'
#
loop_
_entity.id
_entity.type
_entity.pdbx_description
1 polymer ?
#
loop_
_entity_poly.entity_id
_entity_poly.type
_entity_poly.pdbx_seq_one_letter_code
_entity_poly.pdbx_strand_id
1 'polypeptide(L)'
;MKIKFTLIDYLIIILVVCAISFAFIHITTDNSSEVQKTVFDASTINKIPDTYFNYYRDGYIVGTTVDGFNASTGEKITLNGTIKWIGNNGGTDVKILVESDNTTYLVGLYKSIPEADIYIDKISLETNGSTYPNLVEIKASPENISTINDLNKNLSNSDFEISTIISLDSLDLVKIQEIANKINSHDKRMAIKTPSSGLGNSLILENANKQTLDDANSVLGNINGLTDELTIRIYNCSDSQLEQVKNSYNITNIRTF
;
A
#
# COMPACT_ATOMS: atom_id res chain seq x y z
N MET A 1 -32.91 44.84 -24.80
CA MET A 1 -32.04 45.68 -23.95
C MET A 1 -30.61 45.19 -24.12
N LYS A 2 -29.74 45.95 -24.81
CA LYS A 2 -28.33 45.55 -25.02
C LYS A 2 -27.53 45.95 -23.78
N ILE A 3 -27.05 44.98 -23.00
CA ILE A 3 -26.16 45.22 -21.87
C ILE A 3 -24.86 45.79 -22.44
N LYS A 4 -24.54 47.05 -22.11
CA LYS A 4 -23.28 47.69 -22.51
C LYS A 4 -22.26 47.40 -21.42
N PHE A 5 -21.32 46.52 -21.71
CA PHE A 5 -20.15 46.30 -20.85
C PHE A 5 -19.35 47.59 -20.72
N THR A 6 -19.09 48.01 -19.48
CA THR A 6 -18.23 49.14 -19.16
C THR A 6 -16.77 48.68 -19.09
N LEU A 7 -15.83 49.63 -19.18
CA LEU A 7 -14.39 49.35 -19.09
C LEU A 7 -14.03 48.58 -17.80
N ILE A 8 -14.77 48.83 -16.72
CA ILE A 8 -14.64 48.16 -15.42
C ILE A 8 -15.07 46.69 -15.52
N ASP A 9 -16.14 46.40 -16.25
CA ASP A 9 -16.62 45.03 -16.42
C ASP A 9 -15.61 44.16 -17.21
N TYR A 10 -14.94 44.74 -18.22
CA TYR A 10 -13.86 44.04 -18.93
C TYR A 10 -12.66 43.76 -18.02
N LEU A 11 -12.33 44.68 -17.12
CA LEU A 11 -11.22 44.53 -16.18
C LEU A 11 -11.51 43.43 -15.14
N ILE A 12 -12.76 43.33 -14.68
CA ILE A 12 -13.22 42.24 -13.79
C ILE A 12 -13.15 40.89 -14.51
N ILE A 13 -13.62 40.80 -15.77
CA ILE A 13 -13.57 39.55 -16.54
C ILE A 13 -12.12 39.08 -16.74
N ILE A 14 -11.20 39.99 -17.07
CA ILE A 14 -9.78 39.66 -17.23
C ILE A 14 -9.20 39.15 -15.90
N LEU A 15 -9.51 39.81 -14.77
CA LEU A 15 -9.07 39.38 -13.45
C LEU A 15 -9.57 37.97 -13.10
N VAL A 16 -10.83 37.66 -13.39
CA VAL A 16 -11.42 36.33 -13.16
C VAL A 16 -10.77 35.29 -14.06
N VAL A 17 -10.56 35.58 -15.35
CA VAL A 17 -9.88 34.66 -16.27
C VAL A 17 -8.43 34.44 -15.84
N CYS A 18 -7.71 35.47 -15.38
CA CYS A 18 -6.36 35.36 -14.84
C CYS A 18 -6.33 34.53 -13.55
N ALA A 19 -7.29 34.72 -12.64
CA ALA A 19 -7.38 33.92 -11.41
C ALA A 19 -7.68 32.45 -11.70
N ILE A 20 -8.59 32.17 -12.65
CA ILE A 20 -8.88 30.81 -13.12
C ILE A 20 -7.64 30.20 -13.78
N SER A 21 -6.97 30.95 -14.67
CA SER A 21 -5.76 30.49 -15.34
C SER A 21 -4.61 30.24 -14.35
N PHE A 22 -4.47 31.10 -13.34
CA PHE A 22 -3.47 30.94 -12.28
C PHE A 22 -3.77 29.71 -11.41
N ALA A 23 -5.04 29.49 -11.04
CA ALA A 23 -5.46 28.29 -10.34
C ALA A 23 -5.22 27.03 -11.18
N PHE A 24 -5.53 27.06 -12.48
CA PHE A 24 -5.24 25.94 -13.38
C PHE A 24 -3.73 25.71 -13.52
N ILE A 25 -2.92 26.74 -13.63
CA ILE A 25 -1.46 26.60 -13.68
C ILE A 25 -0.98 25.98 -12.37
N HIS A 26 -1.34 26.48 -11.19
CA HIS A 26 -0.94 25.88 -9.91
C HIS A 26 -1.44 24.44 -9.71
N ILE A 27 -2.65 24.11 -10.19
CA ILE A 27 -3.19 22.74 -10.12
C ILE A 27 -2.51 21.80 -11.12
N THR A 28 -2.00 22.31 -12.25
CA THR A 28 -1.33 21.51 -13.30
C THR A 28 0.20 21.55 -13.21
N THR A 29 0.76 22.46 -12.40
CA THR A 29 2.17 22.53 -12.02
C THR A 29 2.35 22.05 -10.57
N ASP A 30 1.76 20.91 -10.22
CA ASP A 30 2.32 20.11 -9.13
C ASP A 30 3.68 19.62 -9.62
N ASN A 31 4.72 20.42 -9.35
CA ASN A 31 6.09 20.00 -9.49
C ASN A 31 6.26 18.75 -8.62
N SER A 32 6.55 17.61 -9.25
CA SER A 32 6.79 16.29 -8.66
C SER A 32 8.02 16.21 -7.74
N SER A 33 8.50 17.35 -7.26
CA SER A 33 9.70 17.54 -6.43
C SER A 33 9.42 18.32 -5.13
N GLU A 34 8.16 18.67 -4.82
CA GLU A 34 7.85 19.28 -3.53
C GLU A 34 7.77 18.24 -2.41
N VAL A 35 8.44 18.55 -1.29
CA VAL A 35 8.35 17.76 -0.06
C VAL A 35 6.90 17.83 0.43
N GLN A 36 6.18 16.72 0.36
CA GLN A 36 4.84 16.62 0.91
C GLN A 36 4.93 15.99 2.29
N LYS A 37 4.45 16.68 3.33
CA LYS A 37 4.42 16.19 4.69
C LYS A 37 3.02 16.31 5.28
N THR A 38 2.45 15.19 5.69
CA THR A 38 1.14 15.13 6.35
C THR A 38 1.32 14.58 7.76
N VAL A 39 0.70 15.23 8.74
CA VAL A 39 0.80 14.86 10.16
C VAL A 39 -0.57 14.37 10.64
N PHE A 40 -0.55 13.28 11.41
CA PHE A 40 -1.72 12.61 11.95
C PHE A 40 -1.60 12.47 13.47
N ASP A 41 -2.73 12.61 14.14
CA ASP A 41 -2.91 12.39 15.57
C ASP A 41 -4.12 11.48 15.80
N ALA A 42 -4.49 11.25 17.06
CA ALA A 42 -5.62 10.40 17.43
C ALA A 42 -6.96 10.75 16.74
N SER A 43 -7.16 11.99 16.27
CA SER A 43 -8.38 12.42 15.58
C SER A 43 -8.39 12.15 14.08
N THR A 44 -7.21 11.91 13.48
CA THR A 44 -7.01 11.79 12.03
C THR A 44 -6.29 10.51 11.62
N ILE A 45 -5.95 9.65 12.58
CA ILE A 45 -5.15 8.44 12.40
C ILE A 45 -5.75 7.47 11.35
N ASN A 46 -7.08 7.48 11.22
CA ASN A 46 -7.80 6.67 10.24
C ASN A 46 -7.51 7.04 8.78
N LYS A 47 -6.95 8.23 8.51
CA LYS A 47 -6.60 8.70 7.16
C LYS A 47 -5.20 8.30 6.70
N ILE A 48 -4.39 7.72 7.59
CA ILE A 48 -3.02 7.30 7.28
C ILE A 48 -2.98 6.35 6.07
N PRO A 49 -3.79 5.27 6.00
CA PRO A 49 -3.75 4.36 4.87
C PRO A 49 -4.02 5.08 3.55
N ASP A 50 -5.06 5.93 3.49
CA ASP A 50 -5.42 6.66 2.27
C ASP A 50 -4.30 7.59 1.80
N THR A 51 -3.68 8.35 2.73
CA THR A 51 -2.55 9.23 2.39
C THR A 51 -1.34 8.43 1.93
N TYR A 52 -1.00 7.33 2.62
CA TYR A 52 0.09 6.44 2.19
C TYR A 52 -0.18 5.85 0.81
N PHE A 53 -1.38 5.33 0.55
CA PHE A 53 -1.72 4.69 -0.72
C PHE A 53 -1.72 5.69 -1.89
N ASN A 54 -2.00 6.97 -1.65
CA ASN A 54 -1.79 8.01 -2.66
C ASN A 54 -0.32 8.13 -3.04
N TYR A 55 0.60 8.21 -2.07
CA TYR A 55 2.04 8.26 -2.36
C TYR A 55 2.56 6.96 -2.99
N TYR A 56 2.13 5.82 -2.45
CA TYR A 56 2.48 4.50 -2.95
C TYR A 56 2.02 4.30 -4.39
N ARG A 57 0.82 4.75 -4.77
CA ARG A 57 0.31 4.64 -6.15
C ARG A 57 1.21 5.37 -7.16
N ASP A 58 1.92 6.39 -6.73
CA ASP A 58 2.83 7.18 -7.58
C ASP A 58 4.29 6.74 -7.46
N GLY A 59 4.55 5.64 -6.74
CA GLY A 59 5.86 5.01 -6.64
C GLY A 59 6.83 5.71 -5.68
N TYR A 60 6.34 6.65 -4.87
CA TYR A 60 7.16 7.39 -3.93
C TYR A 60 7.64 6.52 -2.76
N ILE A 61 8.86 6.79 -2.31
CA ILE A 61 9.40 6.29 -1.05
C ILE A 61 8.82 7.16 0.07
N VAL A 62 8.09 6.55 0.99
CA VAL A 62 7.40 7.27 2.08
C VAL A 62 8.22 7.18 3.36
N GLY A 63 8.80 8.31 3.75
CA GLY A 63 9.40 8.52 5.06
C GLY A 63 8.34 8.72 6.14
N THR A 64 8.71 8.43 7.39
CA THR A 64 7.84 8.64 8.53
C THR A 64 8.59 9.01 9.79
N THR A 65 7.94 9.82 10.62
CA THR A 65 8.32 10.06 12.02
C THR A 65 7.15 9.61 12.88
N VAL A 66 7.40 8.69 13.81
CA VAL A 66 6.41 8.18 14.77
C VAL A 66 6.82 8.65 16.15
N ASP A 67 6.01 9.52 16.76
CA ASP A 67 6.09 9.83 18.18
C ASP A 67 5.11 8.91 18.92
N GLY A 68 5.60 8.19 19.92
CA GLY A 68 4.80 7.17 20.57
C GLY A 68 5.45 6.58 21.80
N PHE A 69 5.06 5.35 22.11
CA PHE A 69 5.53 4.61 23.27
C PHE A 69 6.08 3.26 22.85
N ASN A 70 7.27 2.91 23.35
CA ASN A 70 7.82 1.57 23.19
C ASN A 70 6.91 0.57 23.93
N ALA A 71 6.45 -0.48 23.25
CA ALA A 71 5.48 -1.41 23.82
C ALA A 71 6.03 -2.25 24.98
N SER A 72 7.34 -2.50 25.01
CA SER A 72 8.00 -3.30 26.06
C SER A 72 8.34 -2.49 27.30
N THR A 73 8.69 -1.20 27.16
CA THR A 73 9.13 -0.36 28.29
C THR A 73 8.08 0.66 28.73
N GLY A 74 7.12 1.00 27.86
CA GLY A 74 6.16 2.09 28.08
C GLY A 74 6.78 3.49 27.99
N GLU A 75 8.06 3.61 27.65
CA GLU A 75 8.76 4.89 27.55
C GLU A 75 8.44 5.59 26.23
N LYS A 76 8.44 6.93 26.27
CA LYS A 76 8.27 7.75 25.07
C LYS A 76 9.45 7.57 24.12
N ILE A 77 9.14 7.42 22.84
CA ILE A 77 10.14 7.25 21.78
C ILE A 77 9.71 8.00 20.52
N THR A 78 10.70 8.47 19.76
CA THR A 78 10.53 8.98 18.40
C THR A 78 11.28 8.05 17.44
N LEU A 79 10.55 7.39 16.54
CA LEU A 79 11.10 6.54 15.49
C LEU A 79 11.08 7.31 14.16
N ASN A 80 12.23 7.42 13.50
CA ASN A 80 12.33 7.95 12.13
C ASN A 80 12.68 6.81 11.18
N GLY A 81 11.96 6.66 10.07
CA GLY A 81 12.20 5.55 9.15
C GLY A 81 11.43 5.64 7.84
N THR A 82 11.44 4.55 7.09
CA THR A 82 10.70 4.39 5.83
C THR A 82 9.61 3.37 6.00
N ILE A 83 8.42 3.67 5.49
CA ILE A 83 7.31 2.73 5.52
C ILE A 83 7.53 1.65 4.47
N LYS A 84 7.49 0.40 4.92
CA LYS A 84 7.60 -0.79 4.06
C LYS A 84 6.25 -1.41 3.74
N TRP A 85 5.25 -1.21 4.60
CA TRP A 85 3.91 -1.74 4.41
C TRP A 85 2.90 -1.05 5.34
N ILE A 86 1.66 -0.92 4.87
CA ILE A 86 0.50 -0.54 5.67
C ILE A 86 -0.64 -1.50 5.35
N GLY A 87 -1.28 -2.03 6.40
CA GLY A 87 -2.50 -2.82 6.26
C GLY A 87 -3.71 -1.94 5.92
N ASN A 88 -4.52 -2.36 4.94
CA ASN A 88 -5.71 -1.61 4.52
C ASN A 88 -6.97 -2.12 5.24
N ASN A 89 -7.24 -1.63 6.45
CA ASN A 89 -8.41 -2.03 7.24
C ASN A 89 -9.55 -0.99 7.21
N GLY A 90 -9.70 -0.27 6.09
CA GLY A 90 -10.72 0.78 5.95
C GLY A 90 -10.57 1.92 6.98
N GLY A 91 -9.34 2.18 7.44
CA GLY A 91 -9.00 3.23 8.39
C GLY A 91 -9.36 2.95 9.85
N THR A 92 -9.95 1.80 10.18
CA THR A 92 -10.35 1.49 11.57
C THR A 92 -9.18 1.03 12.43
N ASP A 93 -8.23 0.33 11.82
CA ASP A 93 -6.99 -0.12 12.45
C ASP A 93 -5.79 0.34 11.61
N VAL A 94 -4.77 0.87 12.28
CA VAL A 94 -3.51 1.28 11.65
C VAL A 94 -2.43 0.30 12.07
N LYS A 95 -1.95 -0.49 11.11
CA LYS A 95 -0.83 -1.43 11.25
C LYS A 95 0.22 -1.09 10.19
N ILE A 96 1.40 -0.67 10.62
CA ILE A 96 2.46 -0.14 9.75
C ILE A 96 3.76 -0.88 10.04
N LEU A 97 4.49 -1.28 9.00
CA LEU A 97 5.87 -1.70 9.13
C LEU A 97 6.79 -0.54 8.76
N VAL A 98 7.65 -0.14 9.69
CA VAL A 98 8.62 0.95 9.52
C VAL A 98 10.03 0.38 9.62
N GLU A 99 10.83 0.55 8.57
CA GLU A 99 12.26 0.26 8.62
C GLU A 99 13.01 1.50 9.13
N SER A 100 13.81 1.31 10.17
CA SER A 100 14.68 2.32 10.76
C SER A 100 15.98 1.64 11.17
N ASP A 101 17.13 2.18 10.74
CA ASP A 101 18.46 1.62 11.02
C ASP A 101 18.56 0.11 10.72
N ASN A 102 18.07 -0.30 9.54
CA ASN A 102 18.01 -1.71 9.07
C ASN A 102 17.19 -2.65 9.98
N THR A 103 16.37 -2.11 10.87
CA THR A 103 15.45 -2.87 11.73
C THR A 103 14.02 -2.53 11.35
N THR A 104 13.17 -3.56 11.19
CA THR A 104 11.75 -3.37 10.93
C THR A 104 10.97 -3.37 12.24
N TYR A 105 10.26 -2.28 12.50
CA TYR A 105 9.37 -2.10 13.64
C TYR A 105 7.92 -2.21 13.19
N LEU A 106 7.13 -2.96 13.95
CA LEU A 106 5.68 -2.95 13.86
C LEU A 106 5.13 -1.78 14.68
N VAL A 107 4.46 -0.87 13.99
CA VAL A 107 3.88 0.34 14.56
C VAL A 107 2.37 0.26 14.43
N GLY A 108 1.64 0.55 15.51
CA GLY A 108 0.18 0.50 15.47
C GLY A 108 -0.53 1.16 16.64
N LEU A 109 -1.85 1.04 16.67
CA LEU A 109 -2.68 1.56 17.77
C LEU A 109 -2.76 0.54 18.90
N TYR A 110 -2.62 1.00 20.15
CA TYR A 110 -2.67 0.12 21.34
C TYR A 110 -3.92 -0.78 21.39
N LYS A 111 -5.09 -0.24 21.04
CA LYS A 111 -6.35 -0.99 21.09
C LYS A 111 -6.51 -2.02 19.96
N SER A 112 -5.79 -1.82 18.85
CA SER A 112 -5.98 -2.56 17.62
C SER A 112 -4.90 -3.62 17.43
N ILE A 113 -3.66 -3.30 17.79
CA ILE A 113 -2.46 -4.12 17.51
C ILE A 113 -1.69 -4.34 18.82
N PRO A 114 -2.15 -5.22 19.73
CA PRO A 114 -1.49 -5.47 21.01
C PRO A 114 -0.03 -5.89 20.87
N GLU A 115 0.32 -6.53 19.75
CA GLU A 115 1.65 -7.05 19.43
C GLU A 115 2.59 -6.02 18.76
N ALA A 116 2.20 -4.74 18.67
CA ALA A 116 3.06 -3.71 18.11
C ALA A 116 4.35 -3.52 18.93
N ASP A 117 5.44 -3.18 18.26
CA ASP A 117 6.71 -2.80 18.91
C ASP A 117 6.61 -1.35 19.44
N ILE A 118 5.86 -0.49 18.76
CA ILE A 118 5.64 0.92 19.12
C ILE A 118 4.15 1.27 18.96
N TYR A 119 3.58 1.88 20.00
CA TYR A 119 2.23 2.43 19.95
C TYR A 119 2.24 3.90 19.53
N ILE A 120 1.43 4.22 18.52
CA ILE A 120 1.36 5.57 17.93
C ILE A 120 0.63 6.53 18.88
N ASP A 121 1.25 7.66 19.18
CA ASP A 121 0.57 8.86 19.69
C ASP A 121 0.34 9.84 18.52
N LYS A 122 1.40 10.10 17.76
CA LYS A 122 1.42 10.96 16.59
C LYS A 122 2.34 10.39 15.51
N ILE A 123 1.98 10.59 14.25
CA ILE A 123 2.79 10.11 13.12
C ILE A 123 2.75 11.12 11.98
N SER A 124 3.85 11.30 11.28
CA SER A 124 3.87 12.01 10.01
C SER A 124 4.29 11.11 8.87
N LEU A 125 3.66 11.30 7.71
CA LEU A 125 4.07 10.72 6.43
C LEU A 125 4.72 11.81 5.59
N GLU A 126 5.88 11.53 5.01
CA GLU A 126 6.57 12.45 4.13
C GLU A 126 7.14 11.80 2.87
N THR A 127 7.10 12.51 1.76
CA THR A 127 7.84 12.19 0.55
C THR A 127 8.62 13.43 0.13
N ASN A 128 9.83 13.23 -0.39
CA ASN A 128 10.66 14.29 -0.98
C ASN A 128 10.71 14.20 -2.52
N GLY A 129 9.76 13.47 -3.13
CA GLY A 129 9.73 13.19 -4.56
C GLY A 129 10.59 12.00 -5.00
N SER A 130 11.35 11.37 -4.08
CA SER A 130 12.12 10.16 -4.42
C SER A 130 11.19 8.98 -4.71
N THR A 131 11.43 8.30 -5.82
CA THR A 131 10.72 7.08 -6.23
C THR A 131 11.63 5.87 -6.19
N TYR A 132 11.05 4.67 -6.16
CA TYR A 132 11.82 3.44 -6.31
C TYR A 132 12.37 3.33 -7.74
N PRO A 133 13.68 3.04 -7.92
CA PRO A 133 14.25 2.90 -9.24
C PRO A 133 13.67 1.67 -9.94
N ASN A 134 13.41 1.79 -11.26
CA ASN A 134 12.88 0.73 -12.11
C ASN A 134 11.65 0.03 -11.50
N LEU A 135 10.77 0.79 -10.86
CA LEU A 135 9.51 0.27 -10.34
C LEU A 135 8.57 -0.05 -11.50
N VAL A 136 8.01 -1.25 -11.49
CA VAL A 136 7.03 -1.70 -12.48
C VAL A 136 5.81 -2.25 -11.76
N GLU A 137 4.63 -1.82 -12.20
CA GLU A 137 3.36 -2.37 -11.76
C GLU A 137 2.65 -3.02 -12.95
N ILE A 138 2.21 -4.25 -12.74
CA ILE A 138 1.61 -5.12 -13.77
C ILE A 138 0.22 -5.50 -13.28
N LYS A 139 -0.76 -5.38 -14.18
CA LYS A 139 -2.07 -5.99 -14.01
C LYS A 139 -2.17 -7.22 -14.88
N ALA A 140 -2.62 -8.33 -14.30
CA ALA A 140 -2.82 -9.59 -15.01
C ALA A 140 -4.26 -10.09 -14.81
N SER A 141 -4.76 -10.75 -15.85
CA SER A 141 -6.11 -11.31 -15.86
C SER A 141 -6.29 -12.36 -14.75
N PRO A 142 -7.52 -12.53 -14.24
CA PRO A 142 -7.91 -13.67 -13.40
C PRO A 142 -7.34 -15.01 -13.88
N GLU A 143 -6.85 -15.84 -12.96
CA GLU A 143 -6.34 -17.17 -13.27
C GLU A 143 -6.70 -18.22 -12.21
N ASN A 144 -6.74 -19.48 -12.64
CA ASN A 144 -6.88 -20.59 -11.71
C ASN A 144 -5.54 -20.90 -11.07
N ILE A 145 -5.54 -21.13 -9.76
CA ILE A 145 -4.38 -21.54 -8.98
C ILE A 145 -4.69 -22.83 -8.23
N SER A 146 -3.71 -23.71 -8.15
CA SER A 146 -3.74 -24.88 -7.28
C SER A 146 -3.16 -24.58 -5.90
N THR A 147 -2.16 -23.70 -5.83
CA THR A 147 -1.46 -23.34 -4.59
C THR A 147 -1.25 -21.83 -4.52
N ILE A 148 -0.99 -21.30 -3.31
CA ILE A 148 -0.66 -19.86 -3.16
C ILE A 148 0.64 -19.51 -3.89
N ASN A 149 1.58 -20.46 -3.98
CA ASN A 149 2.84 -20.26 -4.71
C ASN A 149 2.65 -20.15 -6.22
N ASP A 150 1.50 -20.53 -6.76
CA ASP A 150 1.19 -20.24 -8.16
C ASP A 150 1.07 -18.72 -8.38
N LEU A 151 0.98 -17.88 -7.36
CA LEU A 151 0.98 -16.42 -7.54
C LEU A 151 2.36 -15.82 -7.78
N ASN A 152 3.46 -16.53 -7.47
CA ASN A 152 4.82 -16.00 -7.57
C ASN A 152 5.64 -16.60 -8.72
N LYS A 153 4.98 -17.06 -9.80
CA LYS A 153 5.60 -17.62 -11.00
C LYS A 153 6.69 -16.69 -11.53
N ASN A 154 7.92 -17.18 -11.57
CA ASN A 154 9.11 -16.45 -12.06
C ASN A 154 9.37 -15.10 -11.35
N LEU A 155 8.92 -14.96 -10.10
CA LEU A 155 9.17 -13.79 -9.26
C LEU A 155 10.12 -14.09 -8.08
N SER A 156 10.57 -15.33 -7.91
CA SER A 156 11.31 -15.80 -6.73
C SER A 156 12.60 -15.04 -6.39
N ASN A 157 13.23 -14.39 -7.37
CA ASN A 157 14.46 -13.61 -7.20
C ASN A 157 14.22 -12.09 -7.20
N SER A 158 12.97 -11.65 -7.21
CA SER A 158 12.57 -10.25 -7.28
C SER A 158 12.07 -9.77 -5.91
N ASP A 159 12.25 -8.49 -5.63
CA ASP A 159 11.49 -7.82 -4.57
C ASP A 159 10.14 -7.40 -5.15
N PHE A 160 9.05 -7.96 -4.62
CA PHE A 160 7.73 -7.79 -5.19
C PHE A 160 6.62 -7.82 -4.15
N GLU A 161 5.48 -7.25 -4.53
CA GLU A 161 4.22 -7.28 -3.81
C GLU A 161 3.08 -7.71 -4.74
N ILE A 162 2.19 -8.57 -4.25
CA ILE A 162 0.99 -9.03 -4.96
C ILE A 162 -0.26 -8.66 -4.18
N SER A 163 -1.22 -8.09 -4.90
CA SER A 163 -2.57 -7.81 -4.41
C SER A 163 -3.60 -8.47 -5.30
N THR A 164 -4.51 -9.25 -4.71
CA THR A 164 -5.64 -9.89 -5.40
C THR A 164 -6.64 -10.44 -4.39
N ILE A 165 -7.79 -10.91 -4.86
CA ILE A 165 -8.74 -11.70 -4.09
C ILE A 165 -8.76 -13.10 -4.70
N ILE A 166 -8.73 -14.13 -3.86
CA ILE A 166 -8.79 -15.53 -4.28
C ILE A 166 -10.11 -16.09 -3.79
N SER A 167 -10.97 -16.51 -4.71
CA SER A 167 -12.15 -17.31 -4.40
C SER A 167 -11.77 -18.79 -4.31
N LEU A 168 -12.28 -19.47 -3.29
CA LEU A 168 -11.99 -20.86 -2.95
C LEU A 168 -13.29 -21.67 -2.84
N ASP A 169 -13.19 -22.98 -3.03
CA ASP A 169 -14.34 -23.87 -2.80
C ASP A 169 -14.68 -23.99 -1.32
N SER A 170 -13.67 -23.98 -0.45
CA SER A 170 -13.82 -24.07 1.01
C SER A 170 -12.70 -23.33 1.72
N LEU A 171 -12.99 -22.82 2.92
CA LEU A 171 -12.01 -22.15 3.76
C LEU A 171 -12.07 -22.65 5.20
N ASP A 172 -10.94 -23.15 5.70
CA ASP A 172 -10.79 -23.56 7.08
C ASP A 172 -10.26 -22.39 7.93
N LEU A 173 -11.10 -21.87 8.83
CA LEU A 173 -10.75 -20.75 9.69
C LEU A 173 -9.60 -21.06 10.65
N VAL A 174 -9.38 -22.34 11.00
CA VAL A 174 -8.21 -22.73 11.80
C VAL A 174 -6.93 -22.50 11.02
N LYS A 175 -6.92 -22.88 9.74
CA LYS A 175 -5.78 -22.60 8.85
C LYS A 175 -5.54 -21.10 8.69
N ILE A 176 -6.59 -20.28 8.62
CA ILE A 176 -6.42 -18.82 8.58
C ILE A 176 -5.71 -18.29 9.83
N GLN A 177 -6.09 -18.77 11.01
CA GLN A 177 -5.42 -18.38 12.25
C GLN A 177 -3.96 -18.88 12.29
N GLU A 178 -3.69 -20.08 11.77
CA GLU A 178 -2.32 -20.61 11.66
C GLU A 178 -1.45 -19.75 10.74
N ILE A 179 -1.97 -19.32 9.58
CA ILE A 179 -1.30 -18.37 8.68
C ILE A 179 -1.01 -17.07 9.41
N ALA A 180 -2.01 -16.49 10.08
CA ALA A 180 -1.87 -15.25 10.83
C ALA A 180 -0.76 -15.33 11.89
N ASN A 181 -0.74 -16.42 12.66
CA ASN A 181 0.28 -16.65 13.68
C ASN A 181 1.68 -16.77 13.07
N LYS A 182 1.81 -17.49 11.94
CA LYS A 182 3.07 -17.71 11.26
C LYS A 182 3.63 -16.42 10.68
N ILE A 183 2.81 -15.67 9.95
CA ILE A 183 3.16 -14.34 9.41
C ILE A 183 3.59 -13.40 10.54
N ASN A 184 2.85 -13.37 11.64
CA ASN A 184 3.17 -12.49 12.78
C ASN A 184 4.52 -12.83 13.44
N SER A 185 4.97 -14.08 13.34
CA SER A 185 6.26 -14.53 13.89
C SER A 185 7.46 -14.26 12.97
N HIS A 186 7.26 -14.11 11.66
CA HIS A 186 8.33 -13.92 10.68
C HIS A 186 8.38 -12.50 10.11
N ASP A 187 7.30 -12.07 9.45
CA ASP A 187 7.27 -10.86 8.61
C ASP A 187 6.43 -9.72 9.24
N LYS A 188 5.53 -10.04 10.17
CA LYS A 188 4.55 -9.12 10.80
C LYS A 188 3.59 -8.41 9.81
N ARG A 189 3.80 -8.58 8.50
CA ARG A 189 2.99 -8.09 7.39
C ARG A 189 1.72 -8.92 7.24
N MET A 190 0.63 -8.48 7.87
CA MET A 190 -0.68 -9.16 7.80
C MET A 190 -1.37 -8.94 6.45
N ALA A 191 -0.69 -9.30 5.37
CA ALA A 191 -1.14 -9.11 3.99
C ALA A 191 -2.13 -10.19 3.52
N ILE A 192 -2.47 -11.19 4.34
CA ILE A 192 -3.48 -12.20 4.02
C ILE A 192 -4.58 -12.17 5.07
N LYS A 193 -5.82 -11.96 4.61
CA LYS A 193 -7.00 -11.89 5.49
C LYS A 193 -8.26 -12.39 4.79
N THR A 194 -9.33 -12.56 5.56
CA THR A 194 -10.66 -12.88 5.03
C THR A 194 -11.51 -11.62 4.92
N PRO A 195 -12.47 -11.55 3.97
CA PRO A 195 -13.42 -10.44 3.91
C PRO A 195 -14.20 -10.26 5.21
N SER A 196 -14.42 -9.01 5.63
CA SER A 196 -15.09 -8.65 6.89
C SER A 196 -16.55 -9.10 6.97
N SER A 197 -17.19 -9.35 5.82
CA SER A 197 -18.59 -9.80 5.75
C SER A 197 -18.78 -11.26 6.15
N GLY A 198 -17.69 -12.06 6.21
CA GLY A 198 -17.77 -13.51 6.42
C GLY A 198 -18.54 -14.26 5.31
N LEU A 199 -18.95 -13.57 4.25
CA LEU A 199 -19.72 -14.10 3.14
C LEU A 199 -18.76 -14.34 1.98
N GLY A 200 -18.33 -15.59 1.84
CA GLY A 200 -17.46 -16.04 0.76
C GLY A 200 -16.26 -16.81 1.29
N ASN A 201 -15.99 -17.96 0.67
CA ASN A 201 -14.74 -18.69 0.85
C ASN A 201 -13.68 -17.94 0.05
N SER A 202 -13.12 -16.89 0.64
CA SER A 202 -12.22 -15.98 -0.07
C SER A 202 -11.04 -15.56 0.78
N LEU A 203 -9.89 -15.37 0.14
CA LEU A 203 -8.69 -14.77 0.70
C LEU A 203 -8.43 -13.43 0.03
N ILE A 204 -8.16 -12.41 0.81
CA ILE A 204 -7.70 -11.10 0.34
C ILE A 204 -6.20 -11.04 0.56
N LEU A 205 -5.45 -10.80 -0.51
CA LEU A 205 -4.02 -10.53 -0.50
C LEU A 205 -3.81 -9.02 -0.70
N GLU A 206 -3.14 -8.38 0.25
CA GLU A 206 -2.85 -6.93 0.24
C GLU A 206 -1.35 -6.67 0.34
N ASN A 207 -0.73 -6.44 -0.82
CA ASN A 207 0.69 -6.22 -0.96
C ASN A 207 1.50 -7.36 -0.31
N ALA A 208 1.09 -8.60 -0.57
CA ALA A 208 1.76 -9.79 -0.06
C ALA A 208 3.12 -9.96 -0.74
N ASN A 209 4.18 -10.09 0.05
CA ASN A 209 5.52 -10.38 -0.45
C ASN A 209 5.76 -11.89 -0.54
N LYS A 210 6.95 -12.27 -1.00
CA LYS A 210 7.36 -13.68 -1.11
C LYS A 210 7.22 -14.46 0.21
N GLN A 211 7.71 -13.92 1.32
CA GLN A 211 7.70 -14.61 2.61
C GLN A 211 6.26 -14.88 3.09
N THR A 212 5.38 -13.89 2.96
CA THR A 212 3.96 -14.03 3.29
C THR A 212 3.28 -15.11 2.44
N LEU A 213 3.57 -15.17 1.13
CA LEU A 213 3.04 -16.19 0.23
C LEU A 213 3.55 -17.60 0.61
N ASP A 214 4.85 -17.74 0.87
CA ASP A 214 5.45 -19.02 1.25
C ASP A 214 4.90 -19.53 2.60
N ASP A 215 4.72 -18.64 3.58
CA ASP A 215 4.11 -18.97 4.87
C ASP A 215 2.66 -19.44 4.69
N ALA A 216 1.84 -18.73 3.92
CA ALA A 216 0.47 -19.14 3.66
C ALA A 216 0.38 -20.45 2.86
N ASN A 217 1.24 -20.62 1.86
CA ASN A 217 1.31 -21.83 1.06
C ASN A 217 1.62 -23.07 1.90
N SER A 218 2.52 -22.92 2.88
CA SER A 218 2.91 -24.02 3.77
C SER A 218 1.79 -24.51 4.70
N VAL A 219 0.80 -23.66 4.99
CA VAL A 219 -0.35 -23.98 5.86
C VAL A 219 -1.53 -24.47 5.02
N LEU A 220 -1.83 -23.76 3.93
CA LEU A 220 -2.99 -24.06 3.09
C LEU A 220 -2.76 -25.32 2.25
N GLY A 221 -1.56 -25.46 1.68
CA GLY A 221 -1.24 -26.50 0.71
C GLY A 221 -2.00 -26.29 -0.59
N ASN A 222 -2.73 -27.32 -1.02
CA ASN A 222 -3.60 -27.25 -2.20
C ASN A 222 -4.92 -26.56 -1.84
N ILE A 223 -5.26 -25.52 -2.59
CA ILE A 223 -6.45 -24.67 -2.35
C ILE A 223 -7.44 -24.66 -3.50
N ASN A 224 -7.02 -24.99 -4.74
CA ASN A 224 -7.83 -24.88 -5.96
C ASN A 224 -8.72 -23.62 -5.98
N GLY A 225 -8.11 -22.47 -6.28
CA GLY A 225 -8.78 -21.18 -6.28
C GLY A 225 -8.83 -20.50 -7.65
N LEU A 226 -9.70 -19.48 -7.75
CA LEU A 226 -9.74 -18.54 -8.87
C LEU A 226 -9.40 -17.14 -8.33
N THR A 227 -8.41 -16.49 -8.92
CA THR A 227 -8.06 -15.11 -8.56
C THR A 227 -8.98 -14.11 -9.25
N ASP A 228 -9.12 -12.93 -8.66
CA ASP A 228 -9.50 -11.71 -9.38
C ASP A 228 -8.31 -11.21 -10.23
N GLU A 229 -8.42 -10.01 -10.81
CA GLU A 229 -7.28 -9.33 -11.43
C GLU A 229 -6.12 -9.27 -10.42
N LEU A 230 -4.93 -9.67 -10.86
CA LEU A 230 -3.72 -9.59 -10.05
C LEU A 230 -3.07 -8.24 -10.28
N THR A 231 -2.70 -7.56 -9.19
CA THR A 231 -1.77 -6.42 -9.25
C THR A 231 -0.43 -6.89 -8.69
N ILE A 232 0.60 -6.88 -9.55
CA ILE A 232 1.96 -7.28 -9.22
C ILE A 232 2.85 -6.04 -9.30
N ARG A 233 3.43 -5.63 -8.19
CA ARG A 233 4.40 -4.55 -8.14
C ARG A 233 5.80 -5.12 -7.93
N ILE A 234 6.74 -4.76 -8.79
CA ILE A 234 8.12 -5.28 -8.78
C ILE A 234 9.07 -4.11 -8.60
N TYR A 235 9.87 -4.16 -7.54
CA TYR A 235 10.88 -3.15 -7.21
C TYR A 235 12.20 -3.47 -7.91
N ASN A 236 12.86 -2.43 -8.43
CA ASN A 236 14.13 -2.57 -9.16
C ASN A 236 14.08 -3.64 -10.26
N CYS A 237 13.01 -3.62 -11.07
CA CYS A 237 12.75 -4.62 -12.09
C CYS A 237 13.72 -4.48 -13.27
N SER A 238 14.46 -5.54 -13.59
CA SER A 238 15.26 -5.61 -14.82
C SER A 238 14.42 -6.00 -16.03
N ASP A 239 14.91 -5.66 -17.23
CA ASP A 239 14.25 -6.04 -18.49
C ASP A 239 14.03 -7.56 -18.60
N SER A 240 15.01 -8.36 -18.16
CA SER A 240 14.88 -9.82 -18.17
C SER A 240 13.79 -10.32 -17.22
N GLN A 241 13.62 -9.70 -16.05
CA GLN A 241 12.53 -10.05 -15.13
C GLN A 241 11.19 -9.65 -15.73
N LEU A 242 11.09 -8.46 -16.32
CA LEU A 242 9.86 -8.01 -16.97
C LEU A 242 9.42 -8.95 -18.10
N GLU A 243 10.35 -9.41 -18.94
CA GLU A 243 10.04 -10.38 -20.00
C GLU A 243 9.63 -11.75 -19.44
N GLN A 244 10.24 -12.22 -18.36
CA GLN A 244 9.82 -13.46 -17.69
C GLN A 244 8.39 -13.35 -17.18
N VAL A 245 8.01 -12.22 -16.57
CA VAL A 245 6.65 -11.99 -16.06
C VAL A 245 5.64 -11.89 -17.21
N LYS A 246 5.97 -11.18 -18.30
CA LYS A 246 5.14 -11.13 -19.52
C LYS A 246 4.84 -12.51 -20.11
N ASN A 247 5.79 -13.44 -20.02
CA ASN A 247 5.61 -14.80 -20.51
C ASN A 247 4.86 -15.71 -19.51
N SER A 248 4.73 -15.30 -18.25
CA SER A 248 4.15 -16.12 -17.17
C SER A 248 2.70 -15.77 -16.87
N TYR A 249 2.29 -14.52 -17.11
CA TYR A 249 0.95 -14.02 -16.80
C TYR A 249 0.27 -13.48 -18.04
N ASN A 250 -1.07 -13.58 -18.07
CA ASN A 250 -1.87 -12.91 -19.08
C ASN A 250 -2.06 -11.42 -18.73
N ILE A 251 -1.07 -10.61 -19.10
CA ILE A 251 -0.99 -9.19 -18.74
C ILE A 251 -2.05 -8.35 -19.46
N THR A 252 -2.75 -7.51 -18.70
CA THR A 252 -3.74 -6.54 -19.18
C THR A 252 -3.21 -5.10 -19.18
N ASN A 253 -2.27 -4.78 -18.28
CA ASN A 253 -1.66 -3.45 -18.19
C ASN A 253 -0.25 -3.51 -17.60
N ILE A 254 0.62 -2.59 -18.04
CA ILE A 254 1.94 -2.37 -17.45
C ILE A 254 2.10 -0.86 -17.24
N ARG A 255 2.46 -0.46 -16.02
CA ARG A 255 2.84 0.90 -15.65
C ARG A 255 4.28 0.90 -15.16
N THR A 256 5.07 1.82 -15.69
CA THR A 256 6.44 2.11 -15.25
C THR A 256 6.47 3.49 -14.60
N PHE A 257 7.42 3.70 -13.68
CA PHE A 257 7.58 4.91 -12.88
C PHE A 257 8.93 5.58 -13.14
#